data_AF-A0A0G0IWL0-F1
#
_entry.id   AF-A0A0G0IWL0-F1
#
_cell.length_a   1.000
_cell.length_b   1.000
_cell.length_c   1.000
_cell.angle_alpha   90.00
_cell.angle_beta   90.00
_cell.angle_gamma   90.00
#
_symmetry.space_group_name_H-M   'P 1'
#
loop_
_entity.id
_entity.type
_entity.pdbx_description
1 polymer ?
#
loop_
_entity_poly.entity_id
_entity_poly.type
_entity_poly.pdbx_seq_one_letter_code
_entity_poly.pdbx_strand_id
1 'polypeptide(L)'
;NIPHLLTPVITEAKKTILALKWAAKEMDRRYDILEAESVRDIESYHNNIWNSSKKSSNADNAGLDRLPYIIIIIDELADIMSSYPRELESAIVRLAQMSRAVGIHLIISTQRPEVNIITGLIKANIPARVALKVSSQVDSRTILDAGGAEKLLGAGDMLYSSGEAQPERLQSAFISEAEVKKVVQYLADRYKDEILGEITLTSGSISADKSIFESTLEDSENLEDDDELYEEARMCVMEAGKASTSYLQRKLKLGYARAARLMDKLEERGVIGPGDGAKPREVLEKIAHDETGGNVI
;
A
#
# COMPACT_ATOMS: atom_id res chain seq x y z
N ASN A 1 -21.43 -6.29 1.40
CA ASN A 1 -20.13 -6.11 2.08
C ASN A 1 -20.36 -5.75 3.53
N ILE A 2 -19.40 -6.07 4.40
CA ILE A 2 -19.44 -5.58 5.78
C ILE A 2 -19.12 -4.08 5.80
N PRO A 3 -19.67 -3.29 6.74
CA PRO A 3 -19.48 -1.85 6.81
C PRO A 3 -18.04 -1.42 7.14
N HIS A 4 -17.22 -2.35 7.65
CA HIS A 4 -15.86 -2.06 8.08
C HIS A 4 -14.85 -2.07 6.93
N LEU A 5 -15.23 -2.55 5.75
CA LEU A 5 -14.34 -2.58 4.60
C LEU A 5 -14.12 -1.17 4.09
N LEU A 6 -12.87 -0.71 4.15
CA LEU A 6 -12.46 0.53 3.52
C LEU A 6 -12.59 0.41 2.00
N THR A 7 -12.17 -0.71 1.42
CA THR A 7 -12.28 -0.99 -0.02
C THR A 7 -12.96 -2.34 -0.25
N PRO A 8 -13.51 -2.59 -1.45
CA PRO A 8 -13.86 -3.95 -1.87
C PRO A 8 -12.64 -4.89 -1.74
N VAL A 9 -12.91 -6.19 -1.57
CA VAL A 9 -11.83 -7.20 -1.48
C VAL A 9 -10.93 -7.10 -2.70
N ILE A 10 -9.64 -6.86 -2.46
CA ILE A 10 -8.64 -6.68 -3.50
C ILE A 10 -8.15 -8.06 -3.95
N THR A 11 -8.29 -8.35 -5.23
CA THR A 11 -7.89 -9.63 -5.83
C THR A 11 -6.67 -9.52 -6.75
N GLU A 12 -6.24 -8.31 -7.09
CA GLU A 12 -5.15 -8.06 -8.03
C GLU A 12 -3.89 -7.59 -7.30
N ALA A 13 -2.75 -8.23 -7.57
CA ALA A 13 -1.49 -7.94 -6.88
C ALA A 13 -1.06 -6.46 -6.99
N LYS A 14 -1.21 -5.85 -8.18
CA LYS A 14 -0.92 -4.42 -8.40
C LYS A 14 -1.76 -3.53 -7.49
N LYS A 15 -3.08 -3.79 -7.40
CA LYS A 15 -3.99 -3.04 -6.51
C LYS A 15 -3.63 -3.21 -5.04
N THR A 16 -3.09 -4.37 -4.65
CA THR A 16 -2.60 -4.57 -3.28
C THR A 16 -1.41 -3.67 -2.96
N ILE A 17 -0.43 -3.56 -3.86
CA ILE A 17 0.72 -2.65 -3.69
C ILE A 17 0.24 -1.20 -3.53
N LEU A 18 -0.70 -0.80 -4.37
CA LEU A 18 -1.30 0.52 -4.32
C LEU A 18 -2.05 0.80 -3.00
N ALA A 19 -2.81 -0.18 -2.49
CA ALA A 19 -3.48 -0.05 -1.20
C ALA A 19 -2.49 0.08 -0.03
N LEU A 20 -1.36 -0.63 -0.07
CA LEU A 20 -0.31 -0.51 0.93
C LEU A 20 0.40 0.86 0.87
N LYS A 21 0.63 1.40 -0.34
CA LYS A 21 1.14 2.77 -0.52
C LYS A 21 0.18 3.81 0.04
N TRP A 22 -1.12 3.64 -0.19
CA TRP A 22 -2.12 4.51 0.44
C TRP A 22 -2.07 4.40 1.97
N ALA A 23 -1.99 3.19 2.53
CA ALA A 23 -1.89 3.02 3.97
C ALA A 23 -0.65 3.71 4.56
N ALA A 24 0.48 3.73 3.83
CA ALA A 24 1.67 4.47 4.24
C ALA A 24 1.46 5.99 4.20
N LYS A 25 0.71 6.52 3.23
CA LYS A 25 0.34 7.95 3.19
C LYS A 25 -0.64 8.32 4.30
N GLU A 26 -1.62 7.45 4.58
CA GLU A 26 -2.54 7.63 5.71
C GLU A 26 -1.80 7.57 7.06
N MET A 27 -0.77 6.73 7.16
CA MET A 27 0.14 6.72 8.31
C MET A 27 0.83 8.07 8.49
N ASP A 28 1.41 8.63 7.43
CA ASP A 28 2.06 9.95 7.45
C ASP A 28 1.06 11.06 7.85
N ARG A 29 -0.13 11.08 7.22
CA ARG A 29 -1.20 12.05 7.54
C ARG A 29 -1.62 11.98 9.01
N ARG A 30 -1.72 10.78 9.58
CA ARG A 30 -2.05 10.61 11.00
C ARG A 30 -0.94 11.12 11.90
N TYR A 31 0.32 10.94 11.53
CA TYR A 31 1.43 11.52 12.28
C TYR A 31 1.35 13.05 12.32
N ASP A 32 1.08 13.69 11.17
CA ASP A 32 0.92 15.15 11.10
C ASP A 32 -0.22 15.63 12.03
N ILE A 33 -1.33 14.90 12.09
CA ILE A 33 -2.45 15.21 12.99
C ILE A 33 -2.05 15.02 14.45
N LEU A 34 -1.37 13.91 14.80
CA LEU A 34 -0.93 13.67 16.17
C LEU A 34 0.06 14.75 16.64
N GLU A 35 0.95 15.19 15.76
CA GLU A 35 1.91 16.27 16.03
C GLU A 35 1.20 17.61 16.22
N ALA A 36 0.29 17.98 15.31
CA ALA A 36 -0.49 19.21 15.40
C ALA A 36 -1.31 19.30 16.70
N GLU A 37 -1.85 18.17 17.16
CA GLU A 37 -2.61 18.07 18.41
C GLU A 37 -1.74 17.74 19.63
N SER A 38 -0.41 17.67 19.47
CA SER A 38 0.56 17.39 20.54
C SER A 38 0.28 16.11 21.35
N VAL A 39 -0.19 15.05 20.67
CA VAL A 39 -0.47 13.74 21.25
C VAL A 39 0.48 12.68 20.72
N ARG A 40 0.73 11.63 21.52
CA ARG A 40 1.74 10.60 21.19
C ARG A 40 1.23 9.45 20.35
N ASP A 41 -0.04 9.12 20.49
CA ASP A 41 -0.67 7.97 19.86
C ASP A 41 -2.16 8.18 19.64
N ILE A 42 -2.76 7.31 18.83
CA ILE A 42 -4.17 7.32 18.46
C ILE A 42 -5.10 7.18 19.67
N GLU A 43 -4.69 6.45 20.72
CA GLU A 43 -5.49 6.31 21.94
C GLU A 43 -5.55 7.63 22.71
N SER A 44 -4.41 8.30 22.85
CA SER A 44 -4.31 9.64 23.42
C SER A 44 -5.13 10.65 22.61
N TYR A 45 -5.10 10.56 21.28
CA TYR A 45 -5.96 11.38 20.40
C TYR A 45 -7.45 11.13 20.69
N HIS A 46 -7.89 9.87 20.77
CA HIS A 46 -9.30 9.55 21.05
C HIS A 46 -9.75 10.06 22.41
N ASN A 47 -8.92 9.86 23.44
CA ASN A 47 -9.25 10.20 24.81
C ASN A 47 -9.22 11.71 25.08
N ASN A 48 -8.19 12.39 24.59
CA ASN A 48 -7.93 13.79 24.97
C ASN A 48 -8.55 14.78 23.99
N ILE A 49 -8.58 14.47 22.69
CA ILE A 49 -9.04 15.37 21.64
C ILE A 49 -10.49 15.03 21.25
N TRP A 50 -10.71 13.84 20.71
CA TRP A 50 -12.02 13.46 20.17
C TRP A 50 -13.13 13.39 21.22
N ASN A 51 -12.90 12.68 22.33
CA ASN A 51 -13.90 12.52 23.39
C ASN A 51 -14.17 13.84 24.14
N SER A 52 -13.17 14.72 24.24
CA SER A 52 -13.33 16.06 24.84
C SER A 52 -14.09 17.00 23.91
N SER A 53 -13.79 16.98 22.62
CA SER A 53 -14.49 17.72 21.57
C SER A 53 -15.99 17.38 21.52
N LYS A 54 -16.35 16.09 21.65
CA LYS A 54 -17.75 15.65 21.74
C LYS A 54 -18.52 16.21 22.96
N LYS A 55 -17.84 16.54 24.05
CA LYS A 55 -18.46 17.10 25.27
C LYS A 55 -18.65 18.61 25.19
N SER A 56 -17.85 19.29 24.37
CA SER A 56 -17.92 20.73 24.14
C SER A 56 -18.76 20.98 22.89
N SER A 57 -20.06 21.17 23.07
CA SER A 57 -21.07 21.37 22.01
C SER A 57 -20.96 22.72 21.28
N ASN A 58 -19.74 23.24 21.08
CA ASN A 58 -19.50 24.42 20.25
C ASN A 58 -19.23 23.98 18.80
N ALA A 59 -20.00 24.58 17.89
CA ALA A 59 -20.09 24.25 16.47
C ALA A 59 -18.82 24.53 15.63
N ASP A 60 -17.70 24.87 16.27
CA ASP A 60 -16.40 25.13 15.61
C ASP A 60 -15.56 23.86 15.41
N ASN A 61 -16.00 22.71 15.94
CA ASN A 61 -15.32 21.41 15.83
C ASN A 61 -15.55 20.67 14.49
N ALA A 62 -15.99 21.37 13.44
CA ALA A 62 -16.35 20.80 12.14
C ALA A 62 -15.16 20.18 11.35
N GLY A 63 -13.95 20.12 11.92
CA GLY A 63 -12.75 19.60 11.27
C GLY A 63 -12.01 18.47 11.98
N LEU A 64 -12.48 18.00 13.14
CA LEU A 64 -11.83 16.90 13.86
C LEU A 64 -12.54 15.58 13.55
N ASP A 65 -12.01 14.81 12.61
CA ASP A 65 -12.54 13.47 12.32
C ASP A 65 -11.95 12.40 13.24
N ARG A 66 -12.81 11.50 13.72
CA ARG A 66 -12.36 10.33 14.49
C ARG A 66 -11.46 9.47 13.60
N LEU A 67 -10.24 9.20 14.06
CA LEU A 67 -9.31 8.29 13.39
C LEU A 67 -9.66 6.82 13.73
N PRO A 68 -10.25 5.99 12.84
CA PRO A 68 -10.50 4.59 13.15
C PRO A 68 -9.19 3.78 13.14
N TYR A 69 -9.11 2.70 13.91
CA TYR A 69 -8.04 1.71 13.70
C TYR A 69 -8.21 1.06 12.33
N ILE A 70 -7.10 0.92 11.60
CA ILE A 70 -7.08 0.26 10.29
C ILE A 70 -6.37 -1.07 10.46
N ILE A 71 -7.03 -2.15 10.03
CA ILE A 71 -6.44 -3.49 9.99
C ILE A 71 -6.33 -3.90 8.52
N ILE A 72 -5.10 -4.14 8.07
CA ILE A 72 -4.79 -4.61 6.73
C ILE A 72 -4.56 -6.11 6.83
N ILE A 73 -5.36 -6.89 6.10
CA ILE A 73 -5.30 -8.35 6.10
C ILE A 73 -4.87 -8.83 4.72
N ILE A 74 -3.76 -9.57 4.66
CA ILE A 74 -3.25 -10.24 3.45
C ILE A 74 -3.34 -11.74 3.68
N ASP A 75 -4.28 -12.40 3.01
CA ASP A 75 -4.58 -13.83 3.22
C ASP A 75 -3.47 -14.75 2.70
N GLU A 76 -2.89 -14.42 1.55
CA GLU A 76 -1.78 -15.16 0.95
C GLU A 76 -0.72 -14.19 0.42
N LEU A 77 0.33 -13.99 1.22
CA LEU A 77 1.44 -13.12 0.87
C LEU A 77 2.22 -13.62 -0.35
N ALA A 78 2.34 -14.94 -0.53
CA ALA A 78 3.21 -15.53 -1.53
C ALA A 78 2.77 -15.20 -2.97
N ASP A 79 1.47 -15.07 -3.20
CA ASP A 79 0.91 -14.73 -4.51
C ASP A 79 1.36 -13.34 -4.94
N ILE A 80 1.42 -12.38 -4.02
CA ILE A 80 1.86 -11.01 -4.32
C ILE A 80 3.39 -10.95 -4.41
N MET A 81 4.11 -11.65 -3.52
CA MET A 81 5.59 -11.73 -3.56
C MET A 81 6.12 -12.28 -4.87
N SER A 82 5.37 -13.15 -5.56
CA SER A 82 5.78 -13.70 -6.85
C SER A 82 5.85 -12.65 -7.97
N SER A 83 5.03 -11.60 -7.88
CA SER A 83 4.89 -10.57 -8.91
C SER A 83 5.59 -9.26 -8.52
N TYR A 84 5.51 -8.87 -7.24
CA TYR A 84 6.01 -7.59 -6.73
C TYR A 84 6.79 -7.76 -5.40
N PRO A 85 7.89 -8.52 -5.38
CA PRO A 85 8.59 -8.86 -4.14
C PRO A 85 9.20 -7.64 -3.43
N ARG A 86 9.77 -6.70 -4.20
CA ARG A 86 10.49 -5.55 -3.64
C ARG A 86 9.53 -4.52 -3.06
N GLU A 87 8.47 -4.22 -3.80
CA GLU A 87 7.45 -3.24 -3.46
C GLU A 87 6.68 -3.71 -2.23
N LEU A 88 6.31 -4.99 -2.19
CA LEU A 88 5.58 -5.58 -1.08
C LEU A 88 6.42 -5.61 0.20
N GLU A 89 7.65 -6.10 0.13
CA GLU A 89 8.56 -6.16 1.28
C GLU A 89 8.82 -4.76 1.85
N SER A 90 9.13 -3.79 1.00
CA SER A 90 9.36 -2.40 1.39
C SER A 90 8.13 -1.80 2.09
N ALA A 91 6.94 -2.02 1.54
CA ALA A 91 5.71 -1.51 2.13
C ALA A 91 5.38 -2.15 3.49
N ILE A 92 5.56 -3.47 3.61
CA ILE A 92 5.36 -4.19 4.88
C ILE A 92 6.33 -3.70 5.93
N VAL A 93 7.63 -3.58 5.61
CA VAL A 93 8.65 -3.10 6.54
C VAL A 93 8.32 -1.69 7.03
N ARG A 94 8.03 -0.76 6.11
CA ARG A 94 7.69 0.63 6.46
C ARG A 94 6.50 0.71 7.39
N LEU A 95 5.40 0.03 7.03
CA LEU A 95 4.20 0.01 7.85
C LEU A 95 4.47 -0.64 9.21
N ALA A 96 5.07 -1.82 9.24
CA ALA A 96 5.33 -2.54 10.49
C ALA A 96 6.21 -1.75 11.49
N GLN A 97 7.16 -0.95 10.99
CA GLN A 97 8.03 -0.12 11.83
C GLN A 97 7.32 1.08 12.45
N MET A 98 6.44 1.74 11.71
CA MET A 98 5.97 3.09 12.05
C MET A 98 4.47 3.17 12.34
N SER A 99 3.68 2.15 12.03
CA SER A 99 2.21 2.23 12.09
C SER A 99 1.59 2.11 13.48
N ARG A 100 2.32 1.59 14.48
CA ARG A 100 1.77 1.26 15.80
C ARG A 100 1.11 2.44 16.51
N ALA A 101 1.78 3.59 16.54
CA ALA A 101 1.28 4.77 17.26
C ALA A 101 0.05 5.39 16.59
N VAL A 102 -0.05 5.27 15.26
CA VAL A 102 -1.16 5.83 14.46
C VAL A 102 -2.32 4.85 14.26
N GLY A 103 -2.27 3.66 14.88
CA GLY A 103 -3.36 2.70 14.87
C GLY A 103 -3.60 2.00 13.54
N ILE A 104 -2.55 1.77 12.75
CA ILE A 104 -2.61 0.92 11.55
C ILE A 104 -1.90 -0.40 11.89
N HIS A 105 -2.50 -1.53 11.55
CA HIS A 105 -2.03 -2.86 11.93
C HIS A 105 -2.05 -3.81 10.73
N LEU A 106 -1.07 -4.71 10.67
CA LEU A 106 -0.93 -5.70 9.62
C LEU A 106 -1.23 -7.11 10.16
N ILE A 107 -2.03 -7.86 9.43
CA ILE A 107 -2.20 -9.31 9.57
C ILE A 107 -1.82 -9.92 8.24
N ILE A 108 -0.81 -10.77 8.24
CA ILE A 108 -0.26 -11.39 7.05
C ILE A 108 -0.26 -12.89 7.26
N SER A 109 -0.84 -13.61 6.32
CA SER A 109 -0.81 -15.07 6.28
C SER A 109 -0.22 -15.58 4.97
N THR A 110 0.25 -16.82 5.02
CA THR A 110 0.72 -17.56 3.86
C THR A 110 0.64 -19.05 4.16
N GLN A 111 0.36 -19.84 3.13
CA GLN A 111 0.49 -21.30 3.17
C GLN A 111 1.87 -21.78 2.73
N ARG A 112 2.74 -20.87 2.26
CA ARG A 112 4.10 -21.16 1.76
C ARG A 112 5.14 -20.56 2.70
N PRO A 113 5.49 -21.25 3.80
CA PRO A 113 6.46 -20.77 4.78
C PRO A 113 7.91 -20.94 4.29
N GLU A 114 8.22 -20.33 3.15
CA GLU A 114 9.52 -20.35 2.49
C GLU A 114 10.32 -19.08 2.85
N VAL A 115 11.65 -19.18 2.85
CA VAL A 115 12.56 -18.08 3.28
C VAL A 115 12.50 -16.86 2.35
N ASN A 116 12.22 -17.07 1.06
CA ASN A 116 11.99 -16.02 0.06
C ASN A 116 10.63 -15.32 0.20
N ILE A 117 9.67 -15.93 0.91
CA ILE A 117 8.37 -15.31 1.21
C ILE A 117 8.41 -14.64 2.58
N ILE A 118 8.85 -15.36 3.61
CA ILE A 118 9.01 -14.86 4.97
C ILE A 118 10.47 -14.45 5.18
N THR A 119 10.83 -13.32 4.58
CA THR A 119 12.21 -12.83 4.58
C THR A 119 12.67 -12.39 5.98
N GLY A 120 13.99 -12.25 6.15
CA GLY A 120 14.57 -11.73 7.40
C GLY A 120 14.08 -10.32 7.75
N LEU A 121 13.84 -9.47 6.74
CA LEU A 121 13.33 -8.11 6.95
C LEU A 121 11.88 -8.12 7.45
N ILE A 122 11.02 -8.97 6.89
CA ILE A 122 9.65 -9.15 7.38
C ILE A 122 9.69 -9.65 8.84
N LYS A 123 10.48 -10.68 9.13
CA LYS A 123 10.61 -11.23 10.49
C LYS A 123 11.11 -10.20 11.50
N ALA A 124 12.08 -9.37 11.13
CA ALA A 124 12.63 -8.35 12.01
C ALA A 124 11.59 -7.30 12.45
N ASN A 125 10.56 -7.06 11.64
CA ASN A 125 9.56 -6.02 11.91
C ASN A 125 8.20 -6.58 12.37
N ILE A 126 7.97 -7.89 12.25
CA ILE A 126 6.75 -8.57 12.71
C ILE A 126 7.11 -9.57 13.81
N PRO A 127 7.11 -9.14 15.09
CA PRO A 127 7.52 -10.00 16.22
C PRO A 127 6.42 -11.00 16.63
N ALA A 128 5.15 -10.62 16.48
CA ALA A 128 4.03 -11.50 16.80
C ALA A 128 3.76 -12.46 15.65
N ARG A 129 3.91 -13.77 15.90
CA ARG A 129 3.82 -14.82 14.88
C ARG A 129 2.98 -15.97 15.38
N VAL A 130 2.18 -16.52 14.47
CA VAL A 130 1.36 -17.71 14.71
C VAL A 130 1.73 -18.75 13.66
N ALA A 131 2.04 -19.96 14.09
CA ALA A 131 2.17 -21.11 13.22
C ALA A 131 1.08 -22.13 13.53
N LEU A 132 0.26 -22.44 12.54
CA LEU A 132 -0.56 -23.64 12.53
C LEU A 132 0.31 -24.86 12.19
N LYS A 133 -0.30 -26.04 12.12
CA LYS A 133 0.40 -27.26 11.70
C LYS A 133 1.08 -27.06 10.34
N VAL A 134 2.39 -27.28 10.31
CA VAL A 134 3.22 -27.27 9.10
C VAL A 134 3.77 -28.66 8.78
N SER A 135 4.30 -28.83 7.58
CA SER A 135 4.77 -30.12 7.07
C SER A 135 6.13 -30.54 7.65
N SER A 136 7.00 -29.58 7.96
CA SER A 136 8.37 -29.86 8.38
C SER A 136 8.87 -28.94 9.49
N GLN A 137 9.91 -29.40 10.19
CA GLN A 137 10.61 -28.56 11.18
C GLN A 137 11.30 -27.34 10.53
N VAL A 138 11.66 -27.43 9.25
CA VAL A 138 12.22 -26.31 8.49
C VAL A 138 11.18 -25.20 8.37
N ASP A 139 9.96 -25.55 7.96
CA ASP A 139 8.84 -24.60 7.86
C ASP A 139 8.52 -23.95 9.22
N SER A 140 8.54 -24.74 10.30
CA SER A 140 8.35 -24.23 11.66
C SER A 140 9.40 -23.17 12.00
N ARG A 141 10.68 -23.44 11.69
CA ARG A 141 11.76 -22.47 11.90
C ARG A 141 11.65 -21.25 11.00
N THR A 142 11.15 -21.39 9.78
CA THR A 142 10.93 -20.23 8.90
C THR A 142 9.94 -19.25 9.54
N ILE A 143 8.86 -19.76 10.17
CA ILE A 143 7.83 -18.91 10.80
C ILE A 143 8.25 -18.43 12.19
N LEU A 144 8.66 -19.34 13.08
CA LEU A 144 8.82 -19.06 14.52
C LEU A 144 10.27 -18.89 14.97
N ASP A 145 11.24 -19.09 14.09
CA ASP A 145 12.66 -19.27 14.46
C ASP A 145 12.90 -20.45 15.43
N ALA A 146 11.89 -21.31 15.61
CA ALA A 146 11.87 -22.46 16.50
C ALA A 146 11.15 -23.65 15.86
N GLY A 147 11.52 -24.87 16.26
CA GLY A 147 10.77 -26.08 15.90
C GLY A 147 9.56 -26.29 16.80
N GLY A 148 8.59 -27.08 16.36
CA GLY A 148 7.43 -27.49 17.15
C GLY A 148 6.12 -27.47 16.37
N ALA A 149 5.99 -26.58 15.37
CA ALA A 149 4.76 -26.46 14.59
C ALA A 149 4.49 -27.71 13.73
N GLU A 150 5.53 -28.47 13.36
CA GLU A 150 5.42 -29.74 12.65
C GLU A 150 4.76 -30.86 13.48
N LYS A 151 4.71 -30.68 14.81
CA LYS A 151 4.14 -31.65 15.77
C LYS A 151 2.69 -31.33 16.16
N LEU A 152 2.13 -30.23 15.65
CA LEU A 152 0.76 -29.84 15.92
C LEU A 152 -0.23 -30.84 15.30
N LEU A 153 -1.41 -30.91 15.90
CA LEU A 153 -2.45 -31.86 15.54
C LEU A 153 -3.27 -31.39 14.31
N GLY A 154 -3.26 -30.09 14.03
CA GLY A 154 -4.12 -29.45 13.03
C GLY A 154 -5.44 -28.96 13.64
N ALA A 155 -6.43 -28.65 12.81
CA ALA A 155 -7.77 -28.26 13.26
C ALA A 155 -7.80 -27.15 14.34
N GLY A 156 -6.98 -26.10 14.14
CA GLY A 156 -6.90 -24.95 15.04
C GLY A 156 -5.82 -25.03 16.12
N ASP A 157 -5.11 -26.16 16.26
CA ASP A 157 -3.94 -26.27 17.12
C ASP A 157 -2.79 -25.42 16.54
N MET A 158 -2.25 -24.50 17.36
CA MET A 158 -1.27 -23.50 16.93
C MET A 158 -0.19 -23.23 17.97
N LEU A 159 0.94 -22.70 17.50
CA LEU A 159 1.97 -22.09 18.33
C LEU A 159 1.95 -20.57 18.10
N TYR A 160 1.96 -19.81 19.18
CA TYR A 160 2.11 -18.36 19.17
C TYR A 160 3.45 -17.96 19.75
N SER A 161 4.16 -17.05 19.09
CA SER A 161 5.36 -16.41 19.63
C SER A 161 5.25 -14.88 19.50
N SER A 162 5.77 -14.18 20.49
CA SER A 162 5.87 -12.71 20.54
C SER A 162 7.32 -12.23 20.47
N GLY A 163 8.17 -12.94 19.72
CA GLY A 163 9.59 -12.64 19.56
C GLY A 163 10.47 -13.66 20.27
N GLU A 164 11.25 -13.24 21.25
CA GLU A 164 12.27 -14.08 21.92
C GLU A 164 11.69 -15.10 22.92
N ALA A 165 10.38 -15.08 23.16
CA ALA A 165 9.73 -16.05 24.04
C ALA A 165 9.65 -17.43 23.38
N GLN A 166 9.73 -18.48 24.21
CA GLN A 166 9.39 -19.83 23.77
C GLN A 166 7.94 -19.84 23.24
N PRO A 167 7.67 -20.45 22.08
CA PRO A 167 6.32 -20.48 21.53
C PRO A 167 5.32 -21.13 22.50
N GLU A 168 4.21 -20.45 22.73
CA GLU A 168 3.11 -20.95 23.54
C GLU A 168 2.13 -21.72 22.66
N ARG A 169 1.72 -22.91 23.12
CA ARG A 169 0.73 -23.71 22.41
C ARG A 169 -0.68 -23.28 22.77
N LEU A 170 -1.47 -22.97 21.76
CA LEU A 170 -2.83 -22.48 21.87
C LEU A 170 -3.78 -23.30 20.99
N GLN A 171 -5.07 -23.30 21.33
CA GLN A 171 -6.12 -23.88 20.51
C GLN A 171 -7.04 -22.77 19.99
N SER A 172 -7.18 -22.68 18.67
CA SER A 172 -8.07 -21.71 18.03
C SER A 172 -9.53 -22.09 18.25
N ALA A 173 -10.38 -21.08 18.40
CA ALA A 173 -11.81 -21.27 18.35
C ALA A 173 -12.23 -21.66 16.93
N PHE A 174 -13.10 -22.66 16.81
CA PHE A 174 -13.70 -23.04 15.54
C PHE A 174 -14.92 -22.17 15.24
N ILE A 175 -15.01 -21.66 14.03
CA ILE A 175 -16.20 -21.01 13.49
C ILE A 175 -16.53 -21.62 12.13
N SER A 176 -17.78 -22.02 11.95
CA SER A 176 -18.24 -22.58 10.67
C SER A 176 -18.52 -21.49 9.64
N GLU A 177 -18.46 -21.85 8.36
CA GLU A 177 -18.83 -20.93 7.27
C GLU A 177 -20.27 -20.41 7.42
N ALA A 178 -21.18 -21.24 7.93
CA ALA A 178 -22.56 -20.85 8.19
C ALA A 178 -22.65 -19.76 9.27
N GLU A 179 -21.85 -19.85 10.33
CA GLU A 179 -21.77 -18.81 11.37
C GLU A 179 -21.16 -17.52 10.83
N VAL A 180 -20.10 -17.61 10.02
CA VAL A 180 -19.50 -16.45 9.35
C VAL A 180 -20.55 -15.73 8.50
N LYS A 181 -21.28 -16.46 7.65
CA LYS A 181 -22.35 -15.88 6.80
C LYS A 181 -23.44 -15.20 7.63
N LYS A 182 -23.85 -15.79 8.76
CA LYS A 182 -24.84 -15.18 9.67
C LYS A 182 -24.33 -13.86 10.26
N VAL A 183 -23.07 -13.81 10.70
CA VAL A 183 -22.47 -12.59 11.25
C VAL A 183 -22.33 -11.51 10.18
N VAL A 184 -21.86 -11.87 8.99
CA VAL A 184 -21.74 -10.94 7.85
C VAL A 184 -23.11 -10.38 7.46
N GLN A 185 -24.14 -11.24 7.38
CA GLN A 185 -25.50 -10.82 7.06
C GLN A 185 -26.06 -9.87 8.12
N TYR A 186 -25.89 -10.21 9.40
CA TYR A 186 -26.30 -9.34 10.50
C TYR A 186 -25.66 -7.96 10.43
N LEU A 187 -24.35 -7.90 10.16
CA LEU A 187 -23.63 -6.63 10.00
C LEU A 187 -24.09 -5.86 8.76
N ALA A 188 -24.30 -6.54 7.63
CA ALA A 188 -24.78 -5.88 6.41
C ALA A 188 -26.19 -5.28 6.61
N ASP A 189 -27.09 -6.00 7.28
CA ASP A 189 -28.46 -5.55 7.54
C ASP A 189 -28.49 -4.41 8.56
N ARG A 190 -27.67 -4.49 9.61
CA ARG A 190 -27.65 -3.50 10.70
C ARG A 190 -27.17 -2.13 10.23
N TYR A 191 -26.26 -2.10 9.26
CA TYR A 191 -25.59 -0.89 8.77
C TYR A 191 -26.04 -0.49 7.35
N LYS A 192 -27.13 -1.07 6.85
CA LYS A 192 -27.63 -0.85 5.47
C LYS A 192 -27.97 0.61 5.16
N ASP A 193 -28.42 1.35 6.19
CA ASP A 193 -28.85 2.74 6.07
C ASP A 193 -27.75 3.75 6.46
N GLU A 194 -26.59 3.27 6.95
CA GLU A 194 -25.43 4.13 7.12
C GLU A 194 -24.77 4.34 5.76
N ILE A 195 -24.54 5.61 5.38
CA ILE A 195 -23.74 5.94 4.20
C ILE A 195 -22.31 5.54 4.52
N LEU A 196 -21.99 4.30 4.18
CA LEU A 196 -20.63 3.79 4.28
C LEU A 196 -19.80 4.53 3.25
N GLY A 197 -18.78 5.24 3.72
CA GLY A 197 -17.69 5.73 2.88
C GLY A 197 -16.88 4.54 2.37
N GLU A 198 -17.49 3.70 1.54
CA GLU A 198 -16.78 2.65 0.82
C GLU A 198 -15.83 3.40 -0.13
N ILE A 199 -14.52 3.27 0.12
CA ILE A 199 -13.48 3.77 -0.76
C ILE A 199 -13.60 2.96 -2.04
N THR A 200 -14.35 3.50 -2.98
CA THR A 200 -14.54 2.90 -4.28
C THR A 200 -13.23 3.04 -5.05
N LEU A 201 -12.59 1.92 -5.35
CA LEU A 201 -11.41 1.81 -6.22
C LEU A 201 -11.75 2.10 -7.72
N THR A 202 -12.90 2.69 -8.01
CA THR A 202 -13.36 3.00 -9.37
C THR A 202 -13.63 4.48 -9.54
N SER A 203 -13.04 5.01 -10.61
CA SER A 203 -13.13 6.36 -11.15
C SER A 203 -14.49 7.02 -10.93
N GLY A 204 -14.57 7.97 -10.00
CA GLY A 204 -15.63 8.97 -9.96
C GLY A 204 -16.72 8.77 -8.90
N SER A 205 -16.46 9.22 -7.68
CA SER A 205 -17.46 9.98 -6.89
C SER A 205 -16.82 10.61 -5.65
N ILE A 206 -17.20 11.86 -5.40
CA ILE A 206 -16.46 12.84 -4.59
C ILE A 206 -16.87 12.75 -3.12
N SER A 207 -15.89 12.45 -2.27
CA SER A 207 -15.84 12.76 -0.83
C SER A 207 -14.39 13.21 -0.55
N ALA A 208 -14.14 14.15 0.36
CA ALA A 208 -12.80 14.73 0.54
C ALA A 208 -11.69 13.68 0.84
N ASP A 209 -12.00 12.67 1.66
CA ASP A 209 -11.10 11.53 1.91
C ASP A 209 -11.00 10.56 0.71
N LYS A 210 -12.09 10.43 -0.04
CA LYS A 210 -12.19 9.57 -1.24
C LYS A 210 -11.37 10.15 -2.40
N SER A 211 -11.35 11.48 -2.54
CA SER A 211 -10.50 12.18 -3.53
C SER A 211 -9.02 12.05 -3.23
N ILE A 212 -8.61 11.99 -1.95
CA ILE A 212 -7.20 11.82 -1.56
C ILE A 212 -6.72 10.39 -1.87
N PHE A 213 -7.58 9.39 -1.65
CA PHE A 213 -7.30 8.00 -2.03
C PHE A 213 -7.18 7.86 -3.55
N GLU A 214 -8.16 8.36 -4.30
CA GLU A 214 -8.19 8.28 -5.77
C GLU A 214 -7.05 9.07 -6.41
N SER A 215 -6.76 10.29 -5.95
CA SER A 215 -5.61 11.08 -6.44
C SER A 215 -4.28 10.43 -6.09
N THR A 216 -4.16 9.82 -4.91
CA THR A 216 -2.97 9.09 -4.49
C THR A 216 -2.71 7.85 -5.33
N LEU A 217 -3.78 7.15 -5.72
CA LEU A 217 -3.72 5.99 -6.59
C LEU A 217 -3.38 6.41 -8.03
N GLU A 218 -4.04 7.43 -8.56
CA GLU A 218 -3.74 7.98 -9.88
C GLU A 218 -2.30 8.51 -9.95
N ASP A 219 -1.83 9.24 -8.95
CA ASP A 219 -0.45 9.71 -8.92
C ASP A 219 0.55 8.55 -8.83
N SER A 220 0.25 7.50 -8.04
CA SER A 220 1.16 6.36 -7.88
C SER A 220 1.18 5.42 -9.09
N GLU A 221 0.03 5.19 -9.75
CA GLU A 221 -0.05 4.43 -11.00
C GLU A 221 0.64 5.18 -12.14
N ASN A 222 0.43 6.49 -12.23
CA ASN A 222 1.09 7.30 -13.24
C ASN A 222 2.60 7.43 -12.98
N LEU A 223 3.06 7.47 -11.72
CA LEU A 223 4.50 7.55 -11.40
C LEU A 223 5.29 6.32 -11.87
N GLU A 224 4.75 5.10 -11.68
CA GLU A 224 5.39 3.85 -12.12
C GLU A 224 5.33 3.67 -13.64
N ASP A 225 4.17 3.93 -14.24
CA ASP A 225 3.98 3.80 -15.69
C ASP A 225 4.79 4.90 -16.44
N ASP A 226 4.98 6.08 -15.83
CA ASP A 226 5.87 7.12 -16.36
C ASP A 226 7.36 6.79 -16.20
N ASP A 227 7.76 5.96 -15.24
CA ASP A 227 9.14 5.48 -15.10
C ASP A 227 9.45 4.36 -16.11
N GLU A 228 8.50 3.47 -16.40
CA GLU A 228 8.63 2.45 -17.46
C GLU A 228 8.74 3.09 -18.87
N LEU A 229 7.92 4.12 -19.13
CA LEU A 229 7.93 4.84 -20.42
C LEU A 229 8.96 5.98 -20.50
N TYR A 230 9.68 6.25 -19.41
CA TYR A 230 10.67 7.32 -19.36
C TYR A 230 11.77 7.12 -20.41
N GLU A 231 12.37 5.93 -20.48
CA GLU A 231 13.47 5.67 -21.44
C GLU A 231 12.99 5.71 -22.90
N GLU A 232 11.77 5.24 -23.17
CA GLU A 232 11.19 5.32 -24.52
C GLU A 232 10.90 6.78 -24.92
N ALA A 233 10.39 7.59 -23.99
CA ALA A 233 10.17 9.03 -24.20
C ALA A 233 11.48 9.77 -24.41
N ARG A 234 12.51 9.46 -23.61
CA ARG A 234 13.86 9.99 -23.74
C ARG A 234 14.44 9.69 -25.13
N MET A 235 14.41 8.44 -25.58
CA MET A 235 14.87 8.07 -26.92
C MET A 235 14.09 8.79 -28.02
N CYS A 236 12.75 8.81 -27.93
CA CYS A 236 11.90 9.46 -28.95
C CYS A 236 12.21 10.95 -29.12
N VAL A 237 12.52 11.63 -28.03
CA VAL A 237 12.85 13.06 -28.01
C VAL A 237 14.25 13.31 -28.54
N MET A 238 15.22 12.47 -28.14
CA MET A 238 16.59 12.53 -28.66
C MET A 238 16.65 12.30 -30.18
N GLU A 239 15.91 11.32 -30.70
CA GLU A 239 15.84 11.05 -32.15
C GLU A 239 15.20 12.21 -32.94
N ALA A 240 14.17 12.85 -32.37
CA ALA A 240 13.49 13.97 -33.03
C ALA A 240 14.24 15.30 -32.94
N GLY A 241 15.18 15.43 -31.97
CA GLY A 241 15.91 16.65 -31.68
C GLY A 241 15.04 17.82 -31.18
N LYS A 242 13.75 17.58 -30.90
CA LYS A 242 12.78 18.55 -30.38
C LYS A 242 11.77 17.85 -29.49
N ALA A 243 11.47 18.45 -28.34
CA ALA A 243 10.54 17.88 -27.36
C ALA A 243 9.23 18.68 -27.31
N SER A 244 8.08 18.02 -27.40
CA SER A 244 6.80 18.65 -27.08
C SER A 244 5.81 17.62 -26.55
N THR A 245 4.90 18.08 -25.69
CA THR A 245 3.83 17.24 -25.13
C THR A 245 3.03 16.55 -26.23
N SER A 246 2.58 17.30 -27.24
CA SER A 246 1.85 16.77 -28.39
C SER A 246 2.65 15.77 -29.23
N TYR A 247 3.98 15.88 -29.26
CA TYR A 247 4.83 14.91 -29.95
C TYR A 247 4.86 13.57 -29.21
N LEU A 248 5.11 13.59 -27.89
CA LEU A 248 5.09 12.38 -27.06
C LEU A 248 3.70 11.72 -27.03
N GLN A 249 2.62 12.49 -26.99
CA GLN A 249 1.25 11.96 -27.09
C GLN A 249 1.05 11.10 -28.34
N ARG A 250 1.51 11.57 -29.51
CA ARG A 250 1.34 10.84 -30.77
C ARG A 250 2.28 9.65 -30.89
N LYS A 251 3.53 9.81 -30.46
CA LYS A 251 4.57 8.80 -30.63
C LYS A 251 4.37 7.61 -29.68
N LEU A 252 4.02 7.88 -28.44
CA LEU A 252 3.84 6.88 -27.37
C LEU A 252 2.35 6.57 -27.09
N LYS A 253 1.43 7.15 -27.87
CA LYS A 253 -0.03 6.99 -27.71
C LYS A 253 -0.54 7.35 -26.30
N LEU A 254 0.02 8.40 -25.72
CA LEU A 254 -0.26 8.86 -24.35
C LEU A 254 -1.35 9.95 -24.30
N GLY A 255 -2.07 10.02 -23.18
CA GLY A 255 -2.93 11.16 -22.85
C GLY A 255 -2.12 12.43 -22.53
N TYR A 256 -2.76 13.61 -22.61
CA TYR A 256 -2.08 14.91 -22.46
C TYR A 256 -1.38 15.07 -21.10
N ALA A 257 -2.09 14.80 -20.00
CA ALA A 257 -1.56 14.93 -18.65
C ALA A 257 -0.32 14.04 -18.39
N ARG A 258 -0.23 12.91 -19.10
CA ARG A 258 0.88 11.97 -19.00
C ARG A 258 2.09 12.40 -19.82
N ALA A 259 1.86 12.86 -21.05
CA ALA A 259 2.90 13.45 -21.87
C ALA A 259 3.49 14.74 -21.25
N ALA A 260 2.68 15.53 -20.53
CA ALA A 260 3.16 16.68 -19.76
C ALA A 260 4.11 16.28 -18.63
N ARG A 261 3.73 15.28 -17.82
CA ARG A 261 4.59 14.77 -16.73
C ARG A 261 5.90 14.18 -17.23
N LEU A 262 5.89 13.44 -18.33
CA LEU A 262 7.12 12.96 -18.97
C LEU A 262 8.01 14.11 -19.45
N MET A 263 7.44 15.18 -20.00
CA MET A 263 8.20 16.37 -20.38
C MET A 263 8.85 17.04 -19.17
N ASP A 264 8.15 17.12 -18.04
CA ASP A 264 8.70 17.72 -16.82
C ASP A 264 9.80 16.84 -16.22
N LYS A 265 9.65 15.50 -16.22
CA LYS A 265 10.72 14.56 -15.82
C LYS A 265 11.96 14.66 -16.72
N LEU A 266 11.77 14.77 -18.03
CA LEU A 266 12.87 14.94 -19.00
C LEU A 266 13.62 16.27 -18.77
N GLU A 267 12.92 17.33 -18.35
CA GLU A 267 13.53 18.61 -17.99
C GLU A 267 14.30 18.51 -16.67
N GLU A 268 13.69 17.92 -15.64
CA GLU A 268 14.30 17.70 -14.33
C GLU A 268 15.60 16.89 -14.43
N ARG A 269 15.62 15.87 -15.30
CA ARG A 269 16.81 15.04 -15.55
C ARG A 269 17.78 15.61 -16.59
N GLY A 270 17.53 16.82 -17.09
CA GLY A 270 18.45 17.53 -17.98
C GLY A 270 18.52 16.98 -19.41
N VAL A 271 17.56 16.15 -19.83
CA VAL A 271 17.47 15.67 -21.23
C VAL A 271 17.00 16.79 -22.16
N ILE A 272 16.11 17.65 -21.66
CA ILE A 272 15.55 18.78 -22.41
C ILE A 272 15.69 20.08 -21.61
N GLY A 273 15.72 21.20 -22.31
CA GLY A 273 15.79 22.53 -21.73
C GLY A 273 14.45 23.04 -21.20
N PRO A 274 14.46 24.18 -20.49
CA PRO A 274 13.26 24.76 -19.90
C PRO A 274 12.23 25.17 -20.95
N GLY A 275 10.95 25.17 -20.55
CA GLY A 275 9.86 25.57 -21.43
C GLY A 275 9.90 27.05 -21.84
N ASP A 276 9.81 27.34 -23.15
CA ASP A 276 9.58 28.68 -23.71
C ASP A 276 8.17 28.75 -24.35
N GLY A 277 7.15 28.90 -23.50
CA GLY A 277 5.75 29.02 -23.93
C GLY A 277 5.26 27.79 -24.72
N ALA A 278 4.62 28.04 -25.88
CA ALA A 278 4.04 26.99 -26.72
C ALA A 278 5.04 26.34 -27.71
N LYS A 279 6.34 26.73 -27.67
CA LYS A 279 7.34 26.19 -28.58
C LYS A 279 7.87 24.83 -28.10
N PRO A 280 8.30 23.94 -29.02
CA PRO A 280 9.01 22.73 -28.65
C PRO A 280 10.28 23.05 -27.85
N ARG A 281 10.51 22.31 -26.75
CA ARG A 281 11.70 22.44 -25.90
C ARG A 281 12.93 21.89 -26.62
N GLU A 282 14.08 22.53 -26.39
CA GLU A 282 15.37 22.10 -26.94
C GLU A 282 15.85 20.81 -26.26
N VAL A 283 16.45 19.90 -27.01
CA VAL A 283 17.02 18.66 -26.47
C VAL A 283 18.50 18.88 -26.18
N LEU A 284 18.88 18.70 -24.92
CA LEU A 284 20.23 18.97 -24.42
C LEU A 284 21.14 17.75 -24.57
N GLU A 285 20.56 16.56 -24.52
CA GLU A 285 21.27 15.29 -24.67
C GLU A 285 21.37 14.88 -26.16
N LYS A 286 22.55 14.42 -26.59
CA LYS A 286 22.81 14.03 -27.98
C LYS A 286 23.12 12.54 -28.05
N ILE A 287 22.57 11.87 -29.07
CA ILE A 287 22.91 10.48 -29.39
C ILE A 287 24.35 10.44 -29.90
N ALA A 288 25.20 9.64 -29.27
CA ALA A 288 26.50 9.28 -29.84
C ALA A 288 26.30 8.06 -30.76
N HIS A 289 27.07 7.97 -31.85
CA HIS A 289 27.03 6.80 -32.73
C HIS A 289 28.34 6.02 -32.59
N ASP A 290 28.25 4.69 -32.47
CA ASP A 290 29.43 3.84 -32.60
C ASP A 290 29.91 3.76 -34.05
N GLU A 291 31.10 3.19 -34.24
CA GLU A 291 31.73 2.99 -35.55
C GLU A 291 30.91 2.10 -36.51
N THR A 292 29.86 1.43 -36.01
CA THR A 292 28.94 0.58 -36.78
C THR A 292 27.60 1.25 -37.09
N GLY A 293 27.40 2.50 -36.68
CA GLY A 293 26.15 3.25 -36.88
C GLY A 293 25.04 2.89 -35.89
N GLY A 294 25.36 2.16 -34.82
CA GLY A 294 24.48 1.92 -33.69
C GLY A 294 24.40 3.15 -32.78
N ASN A 295 23.23 3.36 -32.16
CA ASN A 295 23.05 4.40 -31.16
C ASN A 295 23.75 3.96 -29.87
N VAL A 296 24.70 4.77 -29.40
CA VAL A 296 25.37 4.62 -28.10
C VAL A 296 24.91 5.78 -27.21
N ILE A 297 24.46 5.43 -26.01
CA ILE A 297 24.12 6.37 -24.94
C ILE A 297 25.36 6.56 -24.07
#